data_AF-A0A316VQU5-F1
#
_entry.id   AF-A0A316VQU5-F1
#
_cell.length_a   1.000
_cell.length_b   1.000
_cell.length_c   1.000
_cell.angle_alpha   90.00
_cell.angle_beta   90.00
_cell.angle_gamma   90.00
#
_symmetry.space_group_name_H-M   'P 1'
#
loop_
_entity.id
_entity.type
_entity.pdbx_description
1 polymer ?
#
loop_
_entity_poly.entity_id
_entity_poly.type
_entity_poly.pdbx_seq_one_letter_code
_entity_poly.pdbx_strand_id
1 'polypeptide(L)'
;MVKDISLRFLGTSSQTNISRNYSSLLVKLDHHTVMIDCGESTQRQLQNRHIGGDERLSNIRHILITHLHADHVLGLVPLLCTLMGPSNAVDPSEGKRPRVEIFGPSGIRALIRTTLTLCYTNLTGYYCVHELLWPNQSAYSNAPIIAEDEQVIAASIPESTEPLLGAMNGPQRTIPHLPPLDSELPGIDFRLDEQTASWPSITSISGVVVSAAPILHRCPAVGYVFEEPDAASTSVSTEMLDALQANAAALEAQQNIKNPKVLLGKLTRDRKSVTLPDGTILHPPELDIPGRKVVVLGDTYDATAGLDASADYEARGMASLAENADVLVHECTNAALPGSLTPGKREEDEKHDEVRAKALMRGHSTPQVAGQFAARCGAKQLLLNHFSIKYPAPHPLFAANYSQDDPTPRGDQERRFLALQEIERQATEVWHNGIPGDAIHREAALQRKAIAAFDGFLYRVPLQNEHDHSNGSINNTHDSSQQDFDYSIGSQSLDSYVSSPPRRGRGSGRRPFGQQHFRGRGGRQSNGSSRGQYSSSSPRGQKTVYE
;
A
#
# COMPACT_ATOMS: atom_id res chain seq x y z
N MET A 1 11.50 10.16 17.76
CA MET A 1 10.19 9.72 17.25
C MET A 1 9.68 10.68 16.20
N VAL A 2 9.01 10.12 15.21
CA VAL A 2 8.15 10.81 14.26
C VAL A 2 6.98 11.40 15.04
N LYS A 3 6.50 12.59 14.70
CA LYS A 3 5.35 13.18 15.42
C LYS A 3 4.04 12.54 14.97
N ASP A 4 3.85 12.41 13.66
CA ASP A 4 2.61 11.90 13.06
C ASP A 4 2.90 10.71 12.13
N ILE A 5 2.24 9.58 12.43
CA ILE A 5 2.15 8.42 11.53
C ILE A 5 0.70 8.27 11.12
N SER A 6 0.42 8.31 9.82
CA SER A 6 -0.95 8.13 9.31
C SER A 6 -1.02 7.32 8.02
N LEU A 7 -2.17 6.69 7.81
CA LEU A 7 -2.49 5.82 6.68
C LEU A 7 -3.63 6.45 5.88
N ARG A 8 -3.41 6.72 4.60
CA ARG A 8 -4.45 7.24 3.69
C ARG A 8 -4.66 6.30 2.51
N PHE A 9 -5.85 5.71 2.43
CA PHE A 9 -6.20 4.77 1.38
C PHE A 9 -6.64 5.54 0.14
N LEU A 10 -5.94 5.36 -0.97
CA LEU A 10 -6.27 5.99 -2.25
C LEU A 10 -7.10 5.07 -3.13
N GLY A 11 -6.97 3.76 -2.95
CA GLY A 11 -7.80 2.77 -3.61
C GLY A 11 -7.81 1.46 -2.84
N THR A 12 -8.98 0.84 -2.80
CA THR A 12 -9.33 -0.21 -1.84
C THR A 12 -9.95 -1.45 -2.46
N SER A 13 -9.81 -1.66 -3.77
CA SER A 13 -10.44 -2.78 -4.46
C SER A 13 -9.48 -3.64 -5.28
N SER A 14 -9.82 -4.92 -5.35
CA SER A 14 -9.20 -5.94 -6.21
C SER A 14 -9.52 -5.78 -7.70
N GLN A 15 -10.50 -4.95 -8.04
CA GLN A 15 -10.91 -4.70 -9.41
C GLN A 15 -11.48 -3.28 -9.53
N THR A 16 -11.18 -2.59 -10.62
CA THR A 16 -11.70 -1.23 -10.85
C THR A 16 -13.22 -1.23 -10.88
N ASN A 17 -13.83 -0.29 -10.15
CA ASN A 17 -15.27 -0.07 -10.17
C ASN A 17 -15.59 1.39 -9.83
N ILE A 18 -16.86 1.78 -9.95
CA ILE A 18 -17.30 3.17 -9.76
C ILE A 18 -17.04 3.68 -8.33
N SER A 19 -17.05 2.79 -7.34
CA SER A 19 -16.99 3.15 -5.91
C SER A 19 -15.60 3.04 -5.27
N ARG A 20 -14.68 2.29 -5.90
CA ARG A 20 -13.34 2.02 -5.36
C ARG A 20 -12.33 1.89 -6.50
N ASN A 21 -11.17 2.52 -6.34
CA ASN A 21 -10.02 2.38 -7.22
C ASN A 21 -9.19 1.14 -6.84
N TYR A 22 -8.26 0.78 -7.72
CA TYR A 22 -7.24 -0.23 -7.45
C TYR A 22 -6.32 0.12 -6.27
N SER A 23 -5.73 -0.91 -5.68
CA SER A 23 -4.84 -0.83 -4.52
C SER A 23 -3.80 0.30 -4.62
N SER A 24 -3.90 1.21 -3.65
CA SER A 24 -2.91 2.24 -3.40
C SER A 24 -3.13 2.83 -2.00
N LEU A 25 -2.08 2.90 -1.20
CA LEU A 25 -2.10 3.36 0.18
C LEU A 25 -0.92 4.30 0.42
N LEU A 26 -1.11 5.35 1.21
CA LEU A 26 -0.03 6.22 1.67
C LEU A 26 0.23 5.97 3.15
N VAL A 27 1.47 5.69 3.51
CA VAL A 27 1.99 5.76 4.88
C VAL A 27 2.76 7.07 5.01
N LYS A 28 2.23 8.00 5.80
CA LYS A 28 2.84 9.30 6.04
C LYS A 28 3.60 9.29 7.35
N LEU A 29 4.87 9.68 7.30
CA LEU A 29 5.79 9.81 8.42
C LEU A 29 6.26 11.28 8.48
N ASP A 30 5.55 12.10 9.26
CA ASP A 30 5.68 13.57 9.28
C ASP A 30 5.52 14.22 7.90
N HIS A 31 6.64 14.58 7.26
CA HIS A 31 6.68 15.23 5.94
C HIS A 31 7.16 14.30 4.82
N HIS A 32 7.43 13.04 5.15
CA HIS A 32 7.82 12.02 4.18
C HIS A 32 6.66 11.06 3.96
N THR A 33 6.31 10.84 2.69
CA THR A 33 5.20 9.96 2.32
C THR A 33 5.74 8.77 1.57
N VAL A 34 5.29 7.59 2.00
CA VAL A 34 5.61 6.29 1.44
C VAL A 34 4.35 5.76 0.78
N MET A 35 4.44 5.36 -0.48
CA MET A 35 3.33 4.73 -1.19
C MET A 35 3.46 3.23 -1.13
N ILE A 36 2.39 2.52 -0.75
CA ILE A 36 2.28 1.07 -0.86
C ILE A 36 1.33 0.76 -2.00
N ASP A 37 1.84 0.03 -2.99
CA ASP A 37 1.21 -0.24 -4.28
C ASP A 37 0.81 1.01 -5.07
N CYS A 38 0.72 0.84 -6.39
CA CYS A 38 0.41 1.89 -7.33
C CYS A 38 -0.45 1.32 -8.47
N GLY A 39 -1.68 0.95 -8.14
CA GLY A 39 -2.68 0.54 -9.12
C GLY A 39 -3.00 1.65 -10.14
N GLU A 40 -3.61 1.27 -11.26
CA GLU A 40 -4.02 2.24 -12.28
C GLU A 40 -4.85 3.38 -11.67
N SER A 41 -4.69 4.60 -12.20
CA SER A 41 -5.37 5.82 -11.73
C SER A 41 -4.98 6.33 -10.34
N THR A 42 -3.99 5.76 -9.65
CA THR A 42 -3.46 6.30 -8.37
C THR A 42 -3.12 7.79 -8.45
N GLN A 43 -2.51 8.26 -9.54
CA GLN A 43 -2.23 9.69 -9.75
C GLN A 43 -3.47 10.58 -9.76
N ARG A 44 -4.63 10.06 -10.23
CA ARG A 44 -5.90 10.80 -10.23
C ARG A 44 -6.51 10.84 -8.83
N GLN A 45 -6.39 9.75 -8.07
CA GLN A 45 -6.83 9.70 -6.67
C GLN A 45 -6.04 10.69 -5.80
N LEU A 46 -4.73 10.82 -6.04
CA LEU A 46 -3.89 11.84 -5.40
C LEU A 46 -4.34 13.27 -5.70
N GLN A 47 -4.76 13.55 -6.94
CA GLN A 47 -5.26 14.87 -7.34
C GLN A 47 -6.66 15.18 -6.80
N ASN A 48 -7.44 14.16 -6.45
CA ASN A 48 -8.76 14.35 -5.86
C ASN A 48 -8.64 14.75 -4.39
N ARG A 49 -8.94 16.01 -4.06
CA ARG A 49 -8.86 16.57 -2.70
C ARG A 49 -9.68 15.80 -1.65
N HIS A 50 -10.74 15.09 -2.05
CA HIS A 50 -11.54 14.28 -1.13
C HIS A 50 -10.87 12.94 -0.79
N ILE A 51 -9.97 12.46 -1.66
CA ILE A 51 -9.33 11.15 -1.55
C ILE A 51 -7.86 11.32 -1.17
N GLY A 52 -7.08 12.00 -2.01
CA GLY A 52 -5.67 12.35 -1.76
C GLY A 52 -5.47 13.39 -0.66
N GLY A 53 -6.52 14.13 -0.28
CA GLY A 53 -6.42 15.17 0.74
C GLY A 53 -5.51 16.30 0.31
N ASP A 54 -4.72 16.81 1.26
CA ASP A 54 -3.70 17.83 1.02
C ASP A 54 -2.28 17.23 0.87
N GLU A 55 -2.18 15.94 0.52
CA GLU A 55 -0.87 15.33 0.32
C GLU A 55 -0.14 15.96 -0.86
N ARG A 56 1.12 16.32 -0.65
CA ARG A 56 1.95 16.93 -1.69
C ARG A 56 2.71 15.82 -2.40
N LEU A 57 2.64 15.82 -3.72
CA LEU A 57 3.39 14.90 -4.57
C LEU A 57 4.91 14.94 -4.29
N SER A 58 5.44 16.10 -3.87
CA SER A 58 6.84 16.29 -3.45
C SER A 58 7.28 15.42 -2.27
N ASN A 59 6.33 15.01 -1.43
CA ASN A 59 6.57 14.23 -0.22
C ASN A 59 6.66 12.73 -0.52
N ILE A 60 6.08 12.27 -1.64
CA ILE A 60 6.14 10.87 -2.08
C ILE A 60 7.55 10.61 -2.59
N ARG A 61 8.39 10.01 -1.73
CA ARG A 61 9.81 9.76 -2.01
C ARG A 61 10.13 8.28 -2.06
N HIS A 62 9.24 7.43 -1.58
CA HIS A 62 9.40 5.97 -1.56
C HIS A 62 8.13 5.31 -2.07
N ILE A 63 8.26 4.28 -2.88
CA ILE A 63 7.17 3.44 -3.37
C ILE A 63 7.55 1.99 -3.07
N LEU A 64 6.69 1.27 -2.36
CA LEU A 64 6.87 -0.15 -2.07
C LEU A 64 5.75 -0.94 -2.74
N ILE A 65 6.11 -1.90 -3.57
CA ILE A 65 5.20 -2.74 -4.33
C ILE A 65 5.11 -4.10 -3.63
N THR A 66 3.92 -4.56 -3.33
CA THR A 66 3.70 -5.84 -2.65
C THR A 66 3.86 -7.01 -3.61
N HIS A 67 3.34 -6.90 -4.83
CA HIS A 67 3.45 -7.92 -5.88
C HIS A 67 3.11 -7.35 -7.27
N LEU A 68 3.36 -8.13 -8.33
CA LEU A 68 3.31 -7.67 -9.72
C LEU A 68 1.99 -8.01 -10.45
N HIS A 69 0.85 -7.96 -9.75
CA HIS A 69 -0.44 -7.92 -10.43
C HIS A 69 -0.79 -6.51 -10.92
N ALA A 70 -1.56 -6.46 -12.00
CA ALA A 70 -1.83 -5.23 -12.75
C ALA A 70 -2.46 -4.11 -11.88
N ASP A 71 -3.37 -4.50 -11.00
CA ASP A 71 -4.05 -3.67 -10.03
C ASP A 71 -3.15 -3.11 -8.92
N HIS A 72 -1.90 -3.53 -8.83
CA HIS A 72 -0.92 -3.01 -7.88
C HIS A 72 0.22 -2.22 -8.55
N VAL A 73 0.40 -2.32 -9.87
CA VAL A 73 1.61 -1.75 -10.53
C VAL A 73 1.35 -0.88 -11.76
N LEU A 74 0.18 -0.96 -12.42
CA LEU A 74 -0.03 -0.26 -13.69
C LEU A 74 -0.12 1.27 -13.57
N GLY A 75 -0.28 1.80 -12.36
CA GLY A 75 -0.21 3.23 -12.07
C GLY A 75 1.21 3.77 -11.90
N LEU A 76 2.22 2.89 -11.75
CA LEU A 76 3.56 3.28 -11.35
C LEU A 76 4.23 4.23 -12.33
N VAL A 77 4.32 3.85 -13.61
CA VAL A 77 5.00 4.67 -14.63
C VAL A 77 4.27 5.99 -14.88
N PRO A 78 2.92 6.03 -15.02
CA PRO A 78 2.19 7.30 -15.06
C PRO A 78 2.48 8.21 -13.85
N LEU A 79 2.56 7.64 -12.63
CA LEU A 79 2.93 8.40 -11.44
C LEU A 79 4.36 8.93 -11.53
N LEU A 80 5.34 8.14 -11.95
CA LEU A 80 6.71 8.61 -12.14
C LEU A 80 6.78 9.77 -13.13
N CYS A 81 6.02 9.73 -14.23
CA CYS A 81 5.88 10.84 -15.16
C CYS A 81 5.26 12.09 -14.51
N THR A 82 4.29 11.91 -13.61
CA THR A 82 3.70 13.03 -12.86
C THR A 82 4.71 13.63 -11.86
N LEU A 83 5.53 12.80 -11.22
CA LEU A 83 6.55 13.23 -10.25
C LEU A 83 7.79 13.86 -10.92
N MET A 84 8.18 13.38 -12.11
CA MET A 84 9.48 13.64 -12.75
C MET A 84 9.39 13.84 -14.27
N GLY A 85 8.23 14.27 -14.78
CA GLY A 85 7.99 14.46 -16.21
C GLY A 85 8.80 15.61 -16.82
N PRO A 86 8.75 15.78 -18.16
CA PRO A 86 9.64 16.64 -18.94
C PRO A 86 9.64 18.12 -18.54
N SER A 87 8.60 18.59 -17.86
CA SER A 87 8.44 19.98 -17.43
C SER A 87 8.98 20.27 -16.02
N ASN A 88 9.32 19.23 -15.25
CA ASN A 88 9.86 19.36 -13.90
C ASN A 88 11.37 19.16 -13.96
N ALA A 89 12.09 20.07 -14.62
CA ALA A 89 13.55 20.02 -14.67
C ALA A 89 14.11 19.91 -13.24
N VAL A 90 14.91 18.88 -12.99
CA VAL A 90 15.68 18.79 -11.75
C VAL A 90 16.64 19.97 -11.75
N ASP A 91 16.70 20.69 -10.63
CA ASP A 91 17.73 21.68 -10.42
C ASP A 91 19.09 20.98 -10.54
N PRO A 92 19.96 21.37 -11.50
CA PRO A 92 21.30 20.80 -11.66
C PRO A 92 22.13 20.79 -10.35
N SER A 93 21.73 21.59 -9.35
CA SER A 93 22.35 21.66 -8.03
C SER A 93 22.01 20.47 -7.09
N GLU A 94 20.95 19.69 -7.32
CA GLU A 94 20.52 18.60 -6.41
C GLU A 94 21.45 17.36 -6.43
N GLY A 95 22.44 17.31 -7.34
CA GLY A 95 23.31 16.16 -7.51
C GLY A 95 22.57 14.91 -8.00
N LYS A 96 23.30 13.80 -8.22
CA LYS A 96 22.70 12.52 -8.62
C LYS A 96 22.13 11.79 -7.39
N ARG A 97 20.95 12.20 -6.93
CA ARG A 97 20.19 11.51 -5.88
C ARG A 97 18.83 11.08 -6.42
N PRO A 98 18.31 9.91 -6.01
CA PRO A 98 16.99 9.48 -6.46
C PRO A 98 15.92 10.42 -5.89
N ARG A 99 15.07 10.92 -6.78
CA ARG A 99 13.83 11.60 -6.43
C ARG A 99 12.82 10.62 -5.84
N VAL A 100 12.80 9.37 -6.31
CA VAL A 100 11.96 8.28 -5.80
C VAL A 100 12.77 6.99 -5.71
N GLU A 101 12.68 6.31 -4.58
CA GLU A 101 13.20 4.96 -4.37
C GLU A 101 12.04 3.96 -4.45
N ILE A 102 12.19 2.90 -5.24
CA ILE A 102 11.13 1.92 -5.51
C ILE A 102 11.60 0.56 -5.00
N PHE A 103 10.80 -0.08 -4.15
CA PHE A 103 11.08 -1.40 -3.57
C PHE A 103 10.00 -2.39 -4.03
N GLY A 104 10.36 -3.63 -4.32
CA GLY A 104 9.37 -4.67 -4.62
C GLY A 104 9.98 -5.97 -5.13
N PRO A 105 9.16 -6.98 -5.44
CA PRO A 105 9.65 -8.24 -5.99
C PRO A 105 10.33 -8.07 -7.35
N SER A 106 11.16 -9.04 -7.73
CA SER A 106 11.84 -9.03 -9.03
C SER A 106 10.88 -8.88 -10.22
N GLY A 107 11.33 -8.11 -11.20
CA GLY A 107 10.60 -7.78 -12.43
C GLY A 107 10.04 -6.36 -12.43
N ILE A 108 9.99 -5.68 -11.29
CA ILE A 108 9.52 -4.29 -11.20
C ILE A 108 10.46 -3.34 -11.96
N ARG A 109 11.77 -3.61 -11.93
CA ARG A 109 12.78 -2.89 -12.72
C ARG A 109 12.52 -3.02 -14.21
N ALA A 110 12.28 -4.26 -14.66
CA ALA A 110 11.97 -4.57 -16.05
C ALA A 110 10.67 -3.90 -16.51
N LEU A 111 9.63 -3.89 -15.67
CA LEU A 111 8.35 -3.22 -15.96
C LEU A 111 8.55 -1.73 -16.24
N ILE A 112 9.29 -1.03 -15.36
CA ILE A 112 9.57 0.40 -15.49
C ILE A 112 10.38 0.66 -16.77
N ARG A 113 11.51 -0.04 -16.94
CA ARG A 113 12.37 0.12 -18.13
C ARG A 113 11.60 -0.12 -19.43
N THR A 114 10.83 -1.21 -19.50
CA THR A 114 10.05 -1.59 -20.68
C THR A 114 9.03 -0.52 -21.02
N THR A 115 8.25 -0.07 -20.04
CA THR A 115 7.19 0.91 -20.27
C THR A 115 7.76 2.26 -20.69
N LEU A 116 8.79 2.76 -20.00
CA LEU A 116 9.43 4.04 -20.35
C LEU A 116 10.05 3.98 -21.76
N THR A 117 10.75 2.88 -22.07
CA THR A 117 11.39 2.67 -23.39
C THR A 117 10.36 2.61 -24.51
N LEU A 118 9.33 1.76 -24.38
CA LEU A 118 8.32 1.58 -25.43
C LEU A 118 7.43 2.81 -25.63
N CYS A 119 7.26 3.63 -24.59
CA CYS A 119 6.46 4.84 -24.66
C CYS A 119 7.28 6.09 -25.05
N TYR A 120 8.57 5.96 -25.38
CA TYR A 120 9.46 7.09 -25.69
C TYR A 120 9.50 8.14 -24.57
N THR A 121 9.50 7.68 -23.32
CA THR A 121 9.40 8.55 -22.14
C THR A 121 10.75 8.70 -21.47
N ASN A 122 11.21 9.95 -21.35
CA ASN A 122 12.36 10.32 -20.52
C ASN A 122 11.89 11.07 -19.28
N LEU A 123 12.51 10.74 -18.13
CA LEU A 123 12.27 11.43 -16.87
C LEU A 123 13.38 12.46 -16.63
N THR A 124 13.04 13.62 -16.10
CA THR A 124 14.02 14.66 -15.71
C THR A 124 14.68 14.33 -14.37
N GLY A 125 13.95 13.60 -13.51
CA GLY A 125 14.36 13.10 -12.21
C GLY A 125 15.08 11.76 -12.27
N TYR A 126 15.94 11.52 -11.28
CA TYR A 126 16.52 10.20 -11.06
C TYR A 126 15.60 9.32 -10.22
N TYR A 127 15.51 8.03 -10.52
CA TYR A 127 14.89 7.03 -9.65
C TYR A 127 15.85 5.87 -9.42
N CYS A 128 15.61 5.08 -8.38
CA CYS A 128 16.29 3.80 -8.19
C CYS A 128 15.29 2.70 -7.86
N VAL A 129 15.62 1.47 -8.25
CA VAL A 129 14.78 0.29 -8.05
C VAL A 129 15.55 -0.75 -7.25
N HIS A 130 15.01 -1.13 -6.11
CA HIS A 130 15.51 -2.14 -5.21
C HIS A 130 14.62 -3.39 -5.31
N GLU A 131 15.20 -4.51 -5.71
CA GLU A 131 14.43 -5.75 -5.86
C GLU A 131 14.63 -6.66 -4.65
N LEU A 132 13.53 -7.22 -4.15
CA LEU A 132 13.51 -8.23 -3.11
C LEU A 132 13.62 -9.61 -3.77
N LEU A 133 14.73 -10.29 -3.50
CA LEU A 133 15.08 -11.57 -4.11
C LEU A 133 14.94 -12.71 -3.10
N TRP A 134 14.29 -13.79 -3.54
CA TRP A 134 14.31 -15.07 -2.83
C TRP A 134 15.70 -15.73 -2.90
N PRO A 135 16.04 -16.69 -2.01
CA PRO A 135 17.40 -17.22 -1.88
C PRO A 135 18.05 -17.70 -3.18
N ASN A 136 17.29 -18.35 -4.06
CA ASN A 136 17.77 -18.88 -5.35
C ASN A 136 17.37 -18.02 -6.57
N GLN A 137 16.80 -16.84 -6.35
CA GLN A 137 16.40 -15.97 -7.43
C GLN A 137 17.62 -15.20 -7.97
N SER A 138 17.73 -15.19 -9.30
CA SER A 138 18.78 -14.43 -9.99
C SER A 138 18.47 -12.94 -9.95
N ALA A 139 19.50 -12.13 -9.74
CA ALA A 139 19.39 -10.68 -9.84
C ALA A 139 19.16 -10.25 -11.29
N TYR A 140 18.38 -9.19 -11.50
CA TYR A 140 18.21 -8.61 -12.82
C TYR A 140 19.52 -7.94 -13.27
N SER A 141 20.10 -8.43 -14.36
CA SER A 141 21.35 -7.88 -14.89
C SER A 141 21.18 -6.42 -15.33
N ASN A 142 22.19 -5.59 -15.09
CA ASN A 142 22.33 -4.26 -15.71
C ASN A 142 23.21 -4.28 -16.96
N ALA A 143 23.90 -5.40 -17.21
CA ALA A 143 24.76 -5.58 -18.38
C ALA A 143 24.02 -6.38 -19.47
N PRO A 144 24.29 -6.10 -20.76
CA PRO A 144 23.79 -6.92 -21.86
C PRO A 144 24.12 -8.40 -21.64
N ILE A 145 23.20 -9.28 -22.03
CA ILE A 145 23.40 -10.73 -21.95
C ILE A 145 24.15 -11.17 -23.21
N ILE A 146 25.43 -11.47 -23.08
CA ILE A 146 26.36 -11.78 -24.17
C ILE A 146 26.72 -13.28 -24.13
N ALA A 147 26.73 -13.94 -25.29
CA ALA A 147 27.15 -15.33 -25.47
C ALA A 147 28.67 -15.47 -25.40
N GLU A 148 29.11 -16.71 -25.24
CA GLU A 148 30.52 -17.07 -25.29
C GLU A 148 31.20 -16.64 -26.61
N ASP A 149 30.42 -16.40 -27.68
CA ASP A 149 30.87 -15.89 -28.98
C ASP A 149 30.60 -14.38 -29.20
N GLU A 150 30.37 -13.62 -28.13
CA GLU A 150 30.07 -12.17 -28.14
C GLU A 150 28.72 -11.78 -28.80
N GLN A 151 27.85 -12.73 -29.14
CA GLN A 151 26.51 -12.43 -29.66
C GLN A 151 25.50 -12.22 -28.52
N VAL A 152 24.54 -11.29 -28.68
CA VAL A 152 23.47 -11.11 -27.67
C VAL A 152 22.57 -12.36 -27.65
N ILE A 153 22.53 -13.10 -26.55
CA ILE A 153 21.88 -14.43 -26.50
C ILE A 153 20.38 -14.37 -26.28
N ALA A 154 19.91 -13.42 -25.47
CA ALA A 154 18.50 -13.38 -25.08
C ALA A 154 18.06 -11.96 -24.68
N ALA A 155 16.97 -11.48 -25.29
CA ALA A 155 16.29 -10.26 -24.86
C ALA A 155 15.48 -10.43 -23.56
N SER A 156 15.41 -11.66 -23.04
CA SER A 156 14.64 -11.99 -21.84
C SER A 156 15.22 -13.22 -21.11
N ILE A 157 15.12 -13.27 -19.78
CA ILE A 157 15.63 -14.38 -18.94
C ILE A 157 14.48 -14.98 -18.13
N PRO A 158 14.39 -16.31 -17.95
CA PRO A 158 13.51 -16.90 -16.94
C PRO A 158 13.76 -16.29 -15.55
N GLU A 159 12.69 -15.92 -14.83
CA GLU A 159 12.78 -15.30 -13.50
C GLU A 159 13.46 -16.20 -12.47
N SER A 160 13.20 -17.50 -12.54
CA SER A 160 13.81 -18.52 -11.71
C SER A 160 13.84 -19.85 -12.45
N THR A 161 14.75 -20.73 -12.05
CA THR A 161 14.80 -22.12 -12.52
C THR A 161 13.93 -23.05 -11.68
N GLU A 162 13.59 -22.63 -10.45
CA GLU A 162 12.77 -23.37 -9.48
C GLU A 162 11.54 -22.54 -9.06
N PRO A 163 10.43 -23.17 -8.63
CA PRO A 163 9.30 -22.47 -8.04
C PRO A 163 9.73 -21.60 -6.86
N LEU A 164 9.24 -20.36 -6.80
CA LEU A 164 9.52 -19.45 -5.70
C LEU A 164 8.64 -19.78 -4.48
N LEU A 165 9.25 -19.90 -3.31
CA LEU A 165 8.55 -20.09 -2.05
C LEU A 165 7.56 -18.93 -1.84
N GLY A 166 6.28 -19.22 -1.66
CA GLY A 166 5.26 -18.16 -1.48
C GLY A 166 4.39 -17.86 -2.70
N ALA A 167 4.71 -18.42 -3.87
CA ALA A 167 3.90 -18.30 -5.07
C ALA A 167 3.16 -19.62 -5.37
N MET A 168 1.83 -19.64 -5.30
CA MET A 168 1.01 -20.80 -5.72
C MET A 168 1.10 -21.00 -7.24
N ASN A 169 1.92 -21.95 -7.70
CA ASN A 169 1.93 -22.42 -9.09
C ASN A 169 1.93 -21.28 -10.15
N GLY A 170 2.54 -20.14 -9.83
CA GLY A 170 2.64 -19.01 -10.75
C GLY A 170 3.41 -19.46 -12.00
N PRO A 171 2.97 -19.08 -13.22
CA PRO A 171 3.68 -19.48 -14.42
C PRO A 171 5.10 -18.93 -14.37
N GLN A 172 6.08 -19.75 -14.74
CA GLN A 172 7.46 -19.30 -14.88
C GLN A 172 7.49 -18.11 -15.84
N ARG A 173 7.87 -16.94 -15.32
CA ARG A 173 7.91 -15.71 -16.12
C ARG A 173 9.25 -15.62 -16.83
N THR A 174 9.23 -15.01 -18.01
CA THR A 174 10.44 -14.62 -18.73
C THR A 174 10.48 -13.10 -18.71
N ILE A 175 11.47 -12.53 -18.00
CA ILE A 175 11.57 -11.10 -17.73
C ILE A 175 12.37 -10.45 -18.86
N PRO A 176 11.85 -9.41 -19.53
CA PRO A 176 12.58 -8.70 -20.57
C PRO A 176 13.79 -7.96 -19.98
N HIS A 177 14.93 -8.11 -20.63
CA HIS A 177 16.18 -7.47 -20.25
C HIS A 177 16.40 -6.21 -21.10
N LEU A 178 16.49 -5.07 -20.42
CA LEU A 178 16.77 -3.76 -21.01
C LEU A 178 17.90 -3.09 -20.23
N PRO A 179 18.79 -2.33 -20.89
CA PRO A 179 19.84 -1.59 -20.20
C PRO A 179 19.23 -0.52 -19.27
N PRO A 180 19.97 -0.07 -18.24
CA PRO A 180 19.56 1.07 -17.42
C PRO A 180 19.27 2.30 -18.26
N LEU A 181 18.23 3.05 -17.88
CA LEU A 181 17.92 4.34 -18.47
C LEU A 181 18.79 5.44 -17.87
N ASP A 182 18.98 6.57 -18.57
CA ASP A 182 19.78 7.70 -18.06
C ASP A 182 19.24 8.26 -16.73
N SER A 183 17.93 8.19 -16.54
CA SER A 183 17.23 8.59 -15.32
C SER A 183 17.26 7.52 -14.21
N GLU A 184 17.88 6.37 -14.43
CA GLU A 184 17.96 5.29 -13.45
C GLU A 184 19.32 5.26 -12.75
N LEU A 185 19.30 5.35 -11.42
CA LEU A 185 20.45 5.12 -10.57
C LEU A 185 20.51 3.65 -10.14
N PRO A 186 21.72 3.09 -9.88
CA PRO A 186 21.85 1.74 -9.36
C PRO A 186 21.07 1.56 -8.05
N GLY A 187 20.20 0.56 -8.01
CA GLY A 187 19.54 0.13 -6.78
C GLY A 187 20.27 -1.02 -6.10
N ILE A 188 19.62 -1.61 -5.10
CA ILE A 188 20.16 -2.72 -4.30
C ILE A 188 19.22 -3.92 -4.48
N ASP A 189 19.81 -5.09 -4.75
CA ASP A 189 19.06 -6.34 -4.74
C ASP A 189 19.19 -6.98 -3.35
N PHE A 190 18.11 -6.93 -2.58
CA PHE A 190 18.06 -7.47 -1.22
C PHE A 190 17.72 -8.96 -1.28
N ARG A 191 18.64 -9.81 -0.81
CA ARG A 191 18.39 -11.25 -0.71
C ARG A 191 17.72 -11.57 0.62
N LEU A 192 16.73 -12.46 0.60
CA LEU A 192 16.00 -12.92 1.79
C LEU A 192 17.00 -13.52 2.78
N ASP A 193 16.92 -13.07 4.03
CA ASP A 193 17.64 -13.71 5.12
C ASP A 193 16.91 -15.00 5.53
N GLU A 194 17.56 -16.13 5.26
CA GLU A 194 17.06 -17.47 5.57
C GLU A 194 17.09 -17.81 7.06
N GLN A 195 17.65 -16.98 7.94
CA GLN A 195 17.55 -17.17 9.40
C GLN A 195 16.32 -16.50 9.97
N THR A 196 15.95 -15.34 9.45
CA THR A 196 14.75 -14.60 9.88
C THR A 196 13.53 -14.87 9.00
N ALA A 197 13.72 -15.52 7.83
CA ALA A 197 12.72 -15.61 6.76
C ALA A 197 12.17 -14.22 6.36
N SER A 198 13.05 -13.22 6.30
CA SER A 198 12.64 -11.84 6.04
C SER A 198 13.70 -11.04 5.28
N TRP A 199 13.33 -9.86 4.82
CA TRP A 199 14.25 -8.80 4.41
C TRP A 199 14.24 -7.73 5.53
N PRO A 200 15.10 -7.86 6.54
CA PRO A 200 15.13 -6.92 7.64
C PRO A 200 15.75 -5.58 7.19
N SER A 201 15.17 -4.47 7.62
CA SER A 201 15.76 -3.13 7.52
C SER A 201 16.18 -2.73 6.09
N ILE A 202 15.31 -2.96 5.11
CA ILE A 202 15.54 -2.61 3.69
C ILE A 202 15.72 -1.10 3.46
N THR A 203 15.16 -0.26 4.35
CA THR A 203 15.39 1.19 4.38
C THR A 203 15.03 1.77 5.75
N SER A 204 15.42 3.04 5.99
CA SER A 204 14.99 3.82 7.15
C SER A 204 14.49 5.20 6.70
N ILE A 205 13.27 5.55 7.09
CA ILE A 205 12.55 6.73 6.64
C ILE A 205 12.15 7.56 7.84
N SER A 206 12.67 8.78 7.97
CA SER A 206 12.45 9.62 9.16
C SER A 206 12.79 8.93 10.49
N GLY A 207 13.73 7.97 10.47
CA GLY A 207 14.10 7.15 11.63
C GLY A 207 13.23 5.91 11.86
N VAL A 208 12.15 5.72 11.11
CA VAL A 208 11.33 4.49 11.11
C VAL A 208 12.00 3.45 10.23
N VAL A 209 12.22 2.26 10.76
CA VAL A 209 12.82 1.14 10.02
C VAL A 209 11.74 0.44 9.20
N VAL A 210 12.04 0.13 7.94
CA VAL A 210 11.14 -0.63 7.08
C VAL A 210 11.74 -1.99 6.79
N SER A 211 10.98 -3.04 7.08
CA SER A 211 11.31 -4.43 6.78
C SER A 211 10.25 -5.05 5.88
N ALA A 212 10.55 -6.17 5.25
CA ALA A 212 9.59 -6.95 4.47
C ALA A 212 9.70 -8.43 4.79
N ALA A 213 8.63 -9.19 4.55
CA ALA A 213 8.68 -10.65 4.58
C ALA A 213 7.71 -11.24 3.54
N PRO A 214 7.99 -12.45 3.05
CA PRO A 214 7.12 -13.13 2.11
C PRO A 214 5.75 -13.41 2.73
N ILE A 215 4.72 -13.46 1.88
CA ILE A 215 3.36 -13.89 2.19
C ILE A 215 2.87 -14.79 1.04
N LEU A 216 1.86 -15.63 1.29
CA LEU A 216 1.40 -16.58 0.27
C LEU A 216 0.35 -15.97 -0.66
N HIS A 217 0.66 -15.91 -1.95
CA HIS A 217 -0.26 -15.49 -3.00
C HIS A 217 -0.07 -16.31 -4.28
N ARG A 218 -0.76 -15.97 -5.37
CA ARG A 218 -0.60 -16.64 -6.70
C ARG A 218 0.72 -16.33 -7.39
N CYS A 219 1.36 -15.23 -7.03
CA CYS A 219 2.67 -14.84 -7.49
C CYS A 219 3.53 -14.42 -6.29
N PRO A 220 4.84 -14.21 -6.45
CA PRO A 220 5.70 -13.75 -5.36
C PRO A 220 5.15 -12.45 -4.76
N ALA A 221 4.82 -12.50 -3.47
CA ALA A 221 4.18 -11.41 -2.76
C ALA A 221 4.88 -11.18 -1.42
N VAL A 222 4.87 -9.92 -0.99
CA VAL A 222 5.46 -9.48 0.27
C VAL A 222 4.49 -8.59 1.04
N GLY A 223 4.65 -8.55 2.36
CA GLY A 223 4.13 -7.46 3.17
C GLY A 223 5.28 -6.62 3.74
N TYR A 224 4.96 -5.42 4.20
CA TYR A 224 5.90 -4.45 4.74
C TYR A 224 5.57 -4.12 6.19
N VAL A 225 6.61 -3.94 7.00
CA VAL A 225 6.52 -3.55 8.41
C VAL A 225 7.31 -2.27 8.62
N PHE A 226 6.65 -1.26 9.17
CA PHE A 226 7.20 0.02 9.59
C PHE A 226 7.33 0.01 11.10
N GLU A 227 8.55 0.06 11.62
CA GLU A 227 8.84 0.00 13.04
C GLU A 227 9.55 1.29 13.45
N GLU A 228 8.84 2.13 14.19
CA GLU A 228 9.45 3.27 14.87
C GLU A 228 10.25 2.73 16.07
N PRO A 229 11.52 3.14 16.23
CA PRO A 229 12.30 2.75 17.40
C PRO A 229 11.73 3.32 18.70
N ASP A 230 11.89 2.56 19.79
CA ASP A 230 11.59 3.04 21.14
C ASP A 230 12.35 4.35 21.46
N ALA A 231 11.74 5.18 22.29
CA ALA A 231 12.26 6.47 22.65
C ALA A 231 12.24 6.69 24.16
N ALA A 232 13.02 7.67 24.61
CA ALA A 232 13.02 8.12 26.00
C ALA A 232 12.02 9.27 26.17
N SER A 233 11.16 9.19 27.19
CA SER A 233 10.25 10.25 27.62
C SER A 233 10.98 11.49 28.12
N THR A 234 12.13 11.27 28.74
CA THR A 234 13.00 12.32 29.24
C THR A 234 14.25 12.38 28.39
N SER A 235 14.36 13.42 27.57
CA SER A 235 15.64 13.76 26.96
C SER A 235 16.55 14.37 28.02
N VAL A 236 17.68 13.73 28.32
CA VAL A 236 18.79 14.22 29.16
C VAL A 236 18.36 14.90 30.46
N SER A 237 18.51 14.22 31.60
CA SER A 237 18.10 14.79 32.89
C SER A 237 18.91 16.03 33.29
N THR A 238 18.34 16.87 34.15
CA THR A 238 19.02 18.05 34.70
C THR A 238 20.32 17.66 35.39
N GLU A 239 20.32 16.54 36.12
CA GLU A 239 21.49 15.99 36.80
C GLU A 239 22.61 15.63 35.82
N MET A 240 22.26 15.10 34.64
CA MET A 240 23.25 14.81 33.58
C MET A 240 23.86 16.09 33.02
N LEU A 241 23.05 17.14 32.82
CA LEU A 241 23.53 18.44 32.36
C LEU A 241 24.44 19.09 33.40
N ASP A 242 24.07 19.01 34.67
CA ASP A 242 24.84 19.54 35.79
C ASP A 242 26.18 18.82 35.94
N ALA A 243 26.18 17.48 35.84
CA ALA A 243 27.41 16.69 35.87
C ALA A 243 28.36 17.02 34.71
N LEU A 244 27.83 17.20 33.49
CA LEU A 244 28.62 17.64 32.32
C LEU A 244 29.20 19.04 32.52
N GLN A 245 28.41 19.95 33.08
CA GLN A 245 28.83 21.32 33.33
C GLN A 245 29.90 21.40 34.44
N ALA A 246 29.74 20.62 35.51
CA ALA A 246 30.72 20.53 36.59
C ALA A 246 32.09 20.01 36.10
N ASN A 247 32.09 19.16 35.07
CA ASN A 247 33.30 18.58 34.48
C ASN A 247 33.86 19.37 33.29
N ALA A 248 33.27 20.52 32.93
CA ALA A 248 33.62 21.25 31.70
C ALA A 248 35.10 21.59 31.57
N ALA A 249 35.71 22.16 32.63
CA ALA A 249 37.11 22.56 32.61
C ALA A 249 38.06 21.36 32.48
N ALA A 250 37.74 20.24 33.15
CA ALA A 250 38.55 19.03 33.08
C ALA A 250 38.41 18.33 31.71
N LEU A 251 37.22 18.34 31.12
CA LEU A 251 36.96 17.82 29.77
C LEU A 251 37.74 18.60 28.70
N GLU A 252 37.82 19.93 28.83
CA GLU A 252 38.64 20.75 27.93
C GLU A 252 40.13 20.45 28.12
N ALA A 253 40.62 20.44 29.37
CA ALA A 253 42.04 20.26 29.67
C ALA A 253 42.57 18.84 29.33
N GLN A 254 41.79 17.79 29.58
CA GLN A 254 42.24 16.39 29.45
C GLN A 254 41.83 15.75 28.12
N GLN A 255 40.70 16.16 27.54
CA GLN A 255 40.09 15.49 26.39
C GLN A 255 39.87 16.45 25.20
N ASN A 256 40.27 17.72 25.31
CA ASN A 256 40.08 18.76 24.28
C ASN A 256 38.60 18.95 23.86
N ILE A 257 37.67 18.70 24.79
CA ILE A 257 36.23 18.87 24.56
C ILE A 257 35.81 20.23 25.13
N LYS A 258 35.70 21.23 24.24
CA LYS A 258 35.32 22.61 24.61
C LYS A 258 33.84 22.77 25.01
N ASN A 259 32.98 21.92 24.46
CA ASN A 259 31.55 21.93 24.76
C ASN A 259 31.13 20.56 25.31
N PRO A 260 30.93 20.42 26.63
CA PRO A 260 30.52 19.17 27.27
C PRO A 260 29.23 18.58 26.71
N LYS A 261 28.30 19.41 26.21
CA LYS A 261 27.03 18.94 25.64
C LYS A 261 27.19 18.09 24.39
N VAL A 262 28.35 18.13 23.73
CA VAL A 262 28.65 17.22 22.60
C VAL A 262 28.62 15.75 23.04
N LEU A 263 28.92 15.46 24.32
CA LEU A 263 28.87 14.12 24.88
C LEU A 263 27.42 13.58 25.01
N LEU A 264 26.41 14.46 25.00
CA LEU A 264 25.01 14.04 24.99
C LEU A 264 24.66 13.21 23.76
N GLY A 265 25.29 13.48 22.61
CA GLY A 265 25.10 12.68 21.40
C GLY A 265 25.52 11.22 21.61
N LYS A 266 26.56 10.96 22.42
CA LYS A 266 26.96 9.59 22.75
C LYS A 266 25.92 8.87 23.60
N LEU A 267 25.27 9.58 24.52
CA LEU A 267 24.25 9.05 25.42
C LEU A 267 22.90 8.84 24.72
N THR A 268 22.46 9.82 23.93
CA THR A 268 21.11 9.81 23.35
C THR A 268 21.07 9.09 22.01
N ARG A 269 22.00 9.39 21.09
CA ARG A 269 22.03 8.78 19.75
C ARG A 269 22.81 7.48 19.73
N ASP A 270 24.02 7.48 20.28
CA ASP A 270 24.90 6.30 20.21
C ASP A 270 24.64 5.30 21.35
N ARG A 271 23.77 5.66 22.31
CA ARG A 271 23.35 4.84 23.46
C ARG A 271 24.54 4.28 24.27
N LYS A 272 25.63 5.04 24.36
CA LYS A 272 26.85 4.67 25.09
C LYS A 272 27.00 5.48 26.37
N SER A 273 27.30 4.80 27.47
CA SER A 273 27.68 5.45 28.72
C SER A 273 28.93 6.32 28.54
N VAL A 274 28.98 7.42 29.28
CA VAL A 274 30.08 8.38 29.25
C VAL A 274 30.66 8.50 30.65
N THR A 275 31.93 8.19 30.80
CA THR A 275 32.68 8.43 32.06
C THR A 275 33.28 9.82 32.03
N LEU A 276 32.98 10.63 33.04
CA LEU A 276 33.50 11.98 33.21
C LEU A 276 34.85 11.98 33.94
N PRO A 277 35.65 13.07 33.84
CA PRO A 277 36.94 13.19 34.51
C PRO A 277 36.93 13.00 36.04
N ASP A 278 35.82 13.32 36.71
CA ASP A 278 35.63 13.08 38.15
C ASP A 278 35.29 11.62 38.50
N GLY A 279 35.16 10.74 37.50
CA GLY A 279 34.77 9.34 37.65
C GLY A 279 33.26 9.09 37.60
N THR A 280 32.42 10.12 37.56
CA THR A 280 30.97 9.98 37.39
C THR A 280 30.67 9.29 36.05
N ILE A 281 29.78 8.29 36.05
CA ILE A 281 29.34 7.59 34.82
C ILE A 281 27.92 8.04 34.49
N LEU A 282 27.76 8.65 33.33
CA LEU A 282 26.46 8.98 32.76
C LEU A 282 25.96 7.79 31.95
N HIS A 283 24.75 7.33 32.24
CA HIS A 283 24.09 6.26 31.49
C HIS A 283 23.09 6.84 30.49
N PRO A 284 22.91 6.22 29.31
CA PRO A 284 21.83 6.59 28.39
C PRO A 284 20.46 6.58 29.10
N PRO A 285 19.56 7.56 28.84
CA PRO A 285 18.21 7.55 29.39
C PRO A 285 17.47 6.24 29.07
N GLU A 286 16.55 5.79 29.90
CA GLU A 286 15.76 4.59 29.59
C GLU A 286 14.85 4.83 28.37
N LEU A 287 14.63 3.79 27.55
CA LEU A 287 13.68 3.83 26.45
C LEU A 287 12.33 3.34 26.98
N ASP A 288 11.59 4.25 27.59
CA ASP A 288 10.33 3.98 28.29
C ASP A 288 9.09 4.31 27.44
N ILE A 289 9.27 4.95 26.28
CA ILE A 289 8.22 5.13 25.30
C ILE A 289 8.39 4.10 24.18
N PRO A 290 7.55 3.06 24.14
CA PRO A 290 7.58 2.09 23.07
C PRO A 290 7.24 2.74 21.73
N GLY A 291 7.97 2.36 20.70
CA GLY A 291 7.73 2.83 19.35
C GLY A 291 6.44 2.27 18.75
N ARG A 292 5.95 2.92 17.68
CA ARG A 292 4.79 2.45 16.92
C ARG A 292 5.18 1.47 15.83
N LYS A 293 4.34 0.46 15.60
CA LYS A 293 4.52 -0.56 14.54
C LYS A 293 3.31 -0.62 13.61
N VAL A 294 3.54 -0.42 12.32
CA VAL A 294 2.51 -0.50 11.28
C VAL A 294 2.85 -1.59 10.29
N VAL A 295 1.91 -2.50 10.07
CA VAL A 295 2.05 -3.63 9.15
C VAL A 295 1.08 -3.44 8.00
N VAL A 296 1.58 -3.52 6.77
CA VAL A 296 0.78 -3.48 5.55
C VAL A 296 1.06 -4.70 4.72
N LEU A 297 0.06 -5.56 4.58
CA LEU A 297 0.15 -6.76 3.75
C LEU A 297 -0.36 -6.47 2.33
N GLY A 298 0.28 -7.11 1.36
CA GLY A 298 -0.30 -7.27 0.02
C GLY A 298 -1.38 -8.35 0.00
N ASP A 299 -1.77 -8.72 -1.21
CA ASP A 299 -2.71 -9.82 -1.44
C ASP A 299 -2.15 -11.12 -0.90
N THR A 300 -2.99 -11.87 -0.18
CA THR A 300 -2.57 -13.09 0.49
C THR A 300 -3.77 -13.93 0.91
N TYR A 301 -3.58 -15.25 0.92
CA TYR A 301 -4.48 -16.19 1.61
C TYR A 301 -3.86 -16.72 2.92
N ASP A 302 -2.57 -16.44 3.15
CA ASP A 302 -1.82 -16.80 4.34
C ASP A 302 -0.59 -15.89 4.47
N ALA A 303 -0.66 -14.98 5.43
CA ALA A 303 0.42 -14.03 5.71
C ALA A 303 1.60 -14.64 6.49
N THR A 304 1.58 -15.93 6.81
CA THR A 304 2.64 -16.60 7.57
C THR A 304 3.72 -17.20 6.67
N ALA A 305 3.57 -17.04 5.35
CA ALA A 305 4.43 -17.63 4.33
C ALA A 305 4.49 -19.18 4.39
N GLY A 306 3.46 -19.82 4.94
CA GLY A 306 3.45 -21.27 5.16
C GLY A 306 4.36 -21.72 6.30
N LEU A 307 4.86 -20.78 7.13
CA LEU A 307 5.61 -21.07 8.34
C LEU A 307 4.61 -21.25 9.50
N ASP A 308 3.99 -22.43 9.59
CA ASP A 308 3.06 -22.77 10.67
C ASP A 308 3.66 -23.69 11.76
N ALA A 309 3.23 -23.42 13.00
CA ALA A 309 3.16 -24.21 14.24
C ALA A 309 4.30 -25.16 14.69
N SER A 310 5.47 -25.13 14.06
CA SER A 310 6.67 -25.76 14.64
C SER A 310 7.43 -24.73 15.48
N ALA A 311 7.86 -25.14 16.68
CA ALA A 311 8.45 -24.26 17.70
C ALA A 311 9.65 -23.42 17.21
N ASP A 312 10.38 -23.87 16.18
CA ASP A 312 11.53 -23.16 15.62
C ASP A 312 11.15 -22.10 14.56
N TYR A 313 9.96 -22.18 13.97
CA TYR A 313 9.51 -21.27 12.89
C TYR A 313 8.46 -20.24 13.33
N GLU A 314 7.84 -20.40 14.50
CA GLU A 314 6.91 -19.41 15.06
C GLU A 314 7.56 -18.04 15.31
N ALA A 315 8.89 -18.00 15.48
CA ALA A 315 9.69 -16.80 15.73
C ALA A 315 10.28 -16.14 14.46
N ARG A 316 9.70 -16.39 13.29
CA ARG A 316 10.26 -15.94 12.00
C ARG A 316 9.20 -15.41 11.02
N GLY A 317 9.68 -14.77 9.96
CA GLY A 317 8.87 -14.28 8.85
C GLY A 317 7.93 -13.13 9.23
N MET A 318 6.86 -12.98 8.47
CA MET A 318 5.91 -11.89 8.65
C MET A 318 5.16 -11.98 9.99
N ALA A 319 4.87 -13.18 10.50
CA ALA A 319 4.20 -13.32 11.80
C ALA A 319 5.06 -12.74 12.94
N SER A 320 6.36 -13.00 12.94
CA SER A 320 7.29 -12.45 13.93
C SER A 320 7.54 -10.95 13.71
N LEU A 321 7.73 -10.50 12.46
CA LEU A 321 7.88 -9.06 12.20
C LEU A 321 6.65 -8.25 12.60
N ALA A 322 5.45 -8.82 12.42
CA ALA A 322 4.18 -8.18 12.73
C ALA A 322 3.80 -8.24 14.22
N GLU A 323 4.59 -8.90 15.06
CA GLU A 323 4.27 -9.08 16.47
C GLU A 323 4.05 -7.75 17.19
N ASN A 324 2.94 -7.68 17.92
CA ASN A 324 2.42 -6.52 18.64
C ASN A 324 2.19 -5.27 17.77
N ALA A 325 1.86 -5.46 16.48
CA ALA A 325 1.56 -4.34 15.58
C ALA A 325 0.50 -3.38 16.16
N ASP A 326 0.76 -2.08 16.14
CA ASP A 326 -0.24 -1.06 16.49
C ASP A 326 -1.36 -1.03 15.46
N VAL A 327 -1.02 -1.20 14.19
CA VAL A 327 -1.98 -1.29 13.08
C VAL A 327 -1.58 -2.38 12.12
N LEU A 328 -2.53 -3.23 11.76
CA LEU A 328 -2.43 -4.22 10.70
C LEU A 328 -3.40 -3.87 9.58
N VAL A 329 -2.89 -3.64 8.37
CA VAL A 329 -3.68 -3.57 7.14
C VAL A 329 -3.64 -4.93 6.45
N HIS A 330 -4.80 -5.57 6.30
CA HIS A 330 -4.94 -6.90 5.71
C HIS A 330 -5.97 -6.89 4.58
N GLU A 331 -5.71 -7.63 3.49
CA GLU A 331 -6.71 -7.82 2.45
C GLU A 331 -7.92 -8.62 2.95
N CYS A 332 -9.11 -8.31 2.43
CA CYS A 332 -10.35 -8.98 2.75
C CYS A 332 -11.22 -9.09 1.50
N THR A 333 -10.69 -9.79 0.49
CA THR A 333 -11.28 -9.79 -0.86
C THR A 333 -12.67 -10.43 -0.89
N ASN A 334 -12.91 -11.51 -0.13
CA ASN A 334 -14.16 -12.24 -0.16
C ASN A 334 -14.76 -12.48 1.22
N ALA A 335 -16.06 -12.26 1.36
CA ALA A 335 -16.79 -12.50 2.59
C ALA A 335 -18.12 -13.22 2.30
N ALA A 336 -18.52 -14.08 3.22
CA ALA A 336 -19.83 -14.71 3.16
C ALA A 336 -20.86 -13.74 3.72
N LEU A 337 -21.81 -13.31 2.90
CA LEU A 337 -22.87 -12.40 3.34
C LEU A 337 -24.23 -13.12 3.43
N PRO A 338 -25.11 -12.66 4.35
CA PRO A 338 -26.50 -13.08 4.37
C PRO A 338 -27.22 -12.81 3.05
N GLY A 339 -28.22 -13.64 2.72
CA GLY A 339 -29.01 -13.52 1.49
C GLY A 339 -29.60 -12.12 1.29
N SER A 340 -30.08 -11.50 2.38
CA SER A 340 -30.65 -10.15 2.41
C SER A 340 -29.71 -9.03 1.97
N LEU A 341 -28.38 -9.26 2.06
CA LEU A 341 -27.33 -8.31 1.67
C LEU A 341 -26.70 -8.63 0.32
N THR A 342 -27.13 -9.72 -0.35
CA THR A 342 -26.58 -10.15 -1.64
C THR A 342 -27.57 -9.91 -2.80
N PRO A 343 -27.33 -8.91 -3.67
CA PRO A 343 -28.22 -8.64 -4.78
C PRO A 343 -28.31 -9.81 -5.76
N GLY A 344 -29.52 -10.28 -6.07
CA GLY A 344 -29.77 -11.26 -7.14
C GLY A 344 -29.44 -12.73 -6.81
N LYS A 345 -29.13 -13.05 -5.55
CA LYS A 345 -29.06 -14.45 -5.07
C LYS A 345 -30.38 -14.85 -4.39
N ARG A 346 -30.65 -16.16 -4.33
CA ARG A 346 -31.74 -16.72 -3.52
C ARG A 346 -31.52 -16.31 -2.07
N GLU A 347 -32.58 -16.25 -1.25
CA GLU A 347 -32.55 -15.90 0.20
C GLU A 347 -31.63 -16.80 1.06
N GLU A 348 -30.87 -17.71 0.46
CA GLU A 348 -29.92 -18.58 1.14
C GLU A 348 -28.61 -17.83 1.41
N ASP A 349 -28.16 -17.88 2.65
CA ASP A 349 -26.89 -17.28 3.08
C ASP A 349 -25.69 -17.96 2.39
N GLU A 350 -24.67 -17.16 2.05
CA GLU A 350 -23.41 -17.72 1.60
C GLU A 350 -22.74 -18.49 2.75
N LYS A 351 -22.23 -19.69 2.47
CA LYS A 351 -21.52 -20.49 3.48
C LYS A 351 -20.07 -20.04 3.59
N HIS A 352 -19.61 -19.81 4.83
CA HIS A 352 -18.23 -19.40 5.11
C HIS A 352 -17.18 -20.32 4.46
N ASP A 353 -17.32 -21.64 4.58
CA ASP A 353 -16.35 -22.59 4.07
C ASP A 353 -16.22 -22.54 2.54
N GLU A 354 -17.34 -22.37 1.83
CA GLU A 354 -17.33 -22.28 0.37
C GLU A 354 -16.69 -20.97 -0.12
N VAL A 355 -16.96 -19.86 0.57
CA VAL A 355 -16.34 -18.57 0.25
C VAL A 355 -14.85 -18.60 0.55
N ARG A 356 -14.45 -19.16 1.70
CA ARG A 356 -13.05 -19.33 2.09
C ARG A 356 -12.29 -20.21 1.10
N ALA A 357 -12.85 -21.35 0.70
CA ALA A 357 -12.22 -22.22 -0.29
C ALA A 357 -12.02 -21.50 -1.64
N LYS A 358 -13.00 -20.71 -2.09
CA LYS A 358 -12.88 -19.91 -3.32
C LYS A 358 -11.84 -18.79 -3.20
N ALA A 359 -11.77 -18.13 -2.05
CA ALA A 359 -10.78 -17.09 -1.78
C ALA A 359 -9.36 -17.69 -1.83
N LEU A 360 -9.14 -18.79 -1.09
CA LEU A 360 -7.87 -19.51 -1.05
C LEU A 360 -7.41 -19.96 -2.44
N MET A 361 -8.29 -20.56 -3.25
CA MET A 361 -7.93 -20.96 -4.62
C MET A 361 -7.50 -19.78 -5.51
N ARG A 362 -7.94 -18.56 -5.20
CA ARG A 362 -7.56 -17.33 -5.91
C ARG A 362 -6.43 -16.58 -5.22
N GLY A 363 -5.87 -17.15 -4.16
CA GLY A 363 -4.79 -16.57 -3.37
C GLY A 363 -5.23 -15.42 -2.47
N HIS A 364 -6.50 -15.34 -2.09
CA HIS A 364 -7.06 -14.24 -1.30
C HIS A 364 -7.63 -14.68 0.05
N SER A 365 -7.89 -13.69 0.90
CA SER A 365 -8.38 -13.86 2.26
C SER A 365 -9.86 -13.55 2.42
N THR A 366 -10.39 -14.04 3.54
CA THR A 366 -11.72 -13.72 4.07
C THR A 366 -11.61 -12.99 5.41
N PRO A 367 -12.71 -12.45 5.96
CA PRO A 367 -12.69 -11.82 7.29
C PRO A 367 -12.09 -12.73 8.36
N GLN A 368 -12.35 -14.05 8.27
CA GLN A 368 -11.83 -15.04 9.21
C GLN A 368 -10.31 -15.16 9.15
N VAL A 369 -9.73 -15.12 7.94
CA VAL A 369 -8.27 -15.20 7.76
C VAL A 369 -7.60 -13.93 8.27
N ALA A 370 -8.14 -12.76 7.92
CA ALA A 370 -7.64 -11.47 8.39
C ALA A 370 -7.70 -11.37 9.92
N GLY A 371 -8.83 -11.77 10.53
CA GLY A 371 -9.00 -11.79 11.98
C GLY A 371 -8.08 -12.80 12.69
N GLN A 372 -7.89 -13.99 12.12
CA GLN A 372 -6.95 -14.99 12.65
C GLN A 372 -5.52 -14.47 12.66
N PHE A 373 -5.09 -13.84 11.57
CA PHE A 373 -3.74 -13.30 11.50
C PHE A 373 -3.57 -12.12 12.48
N ALA A 374 -4.55 -11.21 12.57
CA ALA A 374 -4.55 -10.12 13.54
C ALA A 374 -4.43 -10.61 15.00
N ALA A 375 -5.12 -11.71 15.34
CA ALA A 375 -4.98 -12.34 16.64
C ALA A 375 -3.58 -12.94 16.84
N ARG A 376 -3.07 -13.68 15.83
CA ARG A 376 -1.75 -14.33 15.88
C ARG A 376 -0.63 -13.34 16.16
N CYS A 377 -0.66 -12.17 15.53
CA CYS A 377 0.38 -11.16 15.74
C CYS A 377 0.08 -10.19 16.90
N GLY A 378 -1.00 -10.38 17.66
CA GLY A 378 -1.35 -9.48 18.76
C GLY A 378 -1.63 -8.05 18.27
N ALA A 379 -2.17 -7.89 17.06
CA ALA A 379 -2.42 -6.59 16.47
C ALA A 379 -3.39 -5.79 17.35
N LYS A 380 -3.14 -4.49 17.46
CA LYS A 380 -3.95 -3.54 18.24
C LYS A 380 -5.10 -2.95 17.42
N GLN A 381 -4.96 -2.80 16.11
CA GLN A 381 -6.02 -2.35 15.22
C GLN A 381 -5.96 -3.15 13.91
N LEU A 382 -7.12 -3.61 13.43
CA LEU A 382 -7.25 -4.26 12.12
C LEU A 382 -7.96 -3.33 11.14
N LEU A 383 -7.31 -3.03 10.01
CA LEU A 383 -7.89 -2.32 8.87
C LEU A 383 -8.01 -3.28 7.70
N LEU A 384 -9.22 -3.44 7.16
CA LEU A 384 -9.52 -4.33 6.05
C LEU A 384 -9.44 -3.55 4.74
N ASN A 385 -8.77 -4.13 3.75
CA ASN A 385 -8.55 -3.52 2.44
C ASN A 385 -8.89 -4.49 1.28
N HIS A 386 -8.73 -4.03 0.04
CA HIS A 386 -8.71 -4.87 -1.16
C HIS A 386 -10.00 -5.67 -1.38
N PHE A 387 -11.14 -4.99 -1.36
CA PHE A 387 -12.45 -5.64 -1.47
C PHE A 387 -12.76 -6.07 -2.91
N SER A 388 -13.48 -7.19 -3.05
CA SER A 388 -14.13 -7.56 -4.31
C SER A 388 -15.17 -6.52 -4.73
N ILE A 389 -15.33 -6.32 -6.03
CA ILE A 389 -16.37 -5.47 -6.64
C ILE A 389 -17.81 -5.87 -6.24
N LYS A 390 -17.98 -7.06 -5.67
CA LYS A 390 -19.24 -7.51 -5.07
C LYS A 390 -19.66 -6.68 -3.84
N TYR A 391 -18.72 -5.99 -3.20
CA TYR A 391 -18.93 -5.19 -2.01
C TYR A 391 -18.59 -3.70 -2.30
N PRO A 392 -19.36 -3.04 -3.16
CA PRO A 392 -19.09 -1.65 -3.51
C PRO A 392 -19.22 -0.76 -2.27
N ALA A 393 -18.39 0.28 -2.19
CA ALA A 393 -18.46 1.22 -1.08
C ALA A 393 -19.81 1.97 -1.08
N PRO A 394 -20.39 2.23 0.11
CA PRO A 394 -21.47 3.19 0.23
C PRO A 394 -20.95 4.60 -0.12
N HIS A 395 -21.86 5.49 -0.52
CA HIS A 395 -21.53 6.89 -0.73
C HIS A 395 -21.08 7.51 0.60
N PRO A 396 -19.98 8.28 0.65
CA PRO A 396 -19.44 8.82 1.89
C PRO A 396 -20.47 9.61 2.74
N LEU A 397 -21.27 10.47 2.09
CA LEU A 397 -22.33 11.24 2.77
C LEU A 397 -23.46 10.38 3.36
N PHE A 398 -23.68 9.18 2.82
CA PHE A 398 -24.68 8.27 3.37
C PHE A 398 -24.16 7.64 4.65
N ALA A 399 -22.93 7.10 4.61
CA ALA A 399 -22.31 6.47 5.76
C ALA A 399 -22.16 7.42 6.95
N ALA A 400 -21.99 8.73 6.69
CA ALA A 400 -21.91 9.77 7.72
C ALA A 400 -23.20 10.08 8.46
N ASN A 401 -24.36 9.82 7.85
CA ASN A 401 -25.66 10.27 8.36
C ASN A 401 -26.62 9.11 8.65
N TYR A 402 -26.11 7.88 8.63
CA TYR A 402 -26.95 6.70 8.81
C TYR A 402 -27.22 6.47 10.30
N SER A 403 -28.47 6.69 10.72
CA SER A 403 -28.98 6.32 12.05
C SER A 403 -29.62 4.94 12.00
N GLN A 404 -29.26 4.09 12.95
CA GLN A 404 -29.62 2.67 12.99
C GLN A 404 -31.01 2.43 13.59
N ASP A 405 -32.04 3.05 13.01
CA ASP A 405 -33.42 2.90 13.50
C ASP A 405 -34.17 1.70 12.87
N ASP A 406 -33.66 1.10 11.78
CA ASP A 406 -34.24 -0.08 11.11
C ASP A 406 -33.16 -0.92 10.41
N PRO A 407 -33.00 -2.22 10.73
CA PRO A 407 -32.01 -3.10 10.10
C PRO A 407 -32.42 -3.59 8.69
N THR A 408 -33.60 -3.21 8.19
CA THR A 408 -34.08 -3.63 6.86
C THR A 408 -33.58 -2.64 5.80
N PRO A 409 -32.76 -3.07 4.82
CA PRO A 409 -32.26 -2.15 3.82
C PRO A 409 -33.38 -1.63 2.91
N ARG A 410 -33.68 -0.33 3.02
CA ARG A 410 -34.68 0.39 2.23
C ARG A 410 -34.14 0.84 0.88
N GLY A 411 -32.82 0.78 0.66
CA GLY A 411 -32.16 1.19 -0.58
C GLY A 411 -30.77 0.60 -0.80
N ASP A 412 -30.19 0.86 -1.97
CA ASP A 412 -28.90 0.27 -2.38
C ASP A 412 -27.72 0.71 -1.51
N GLN A 413 -27.68 1.97 -1.08
CA GLN A 413 -26.62 2.51 -0.23
C GLN A 413 -26.59 1.86 1.15
N GLU A 414 -27.76 1.59 1.71
CA GLU A 414 -27.92 0.91 3.00
C GLU A 414 -27.44 -0.53 2.93
N ARG A 415 -27.78 -1.26 1.85
CA ARG A 415 -27.23 -2.62 1.63
C ARG A 415 -25.71 -2.63 1.59
N ARG A 416 -25.10 -1.67 0.87
CA ARG A 416 -23.64 -1.55 0.78
C ARG A 416 -23.00 -1.30 2.13
N PHE A 417 -23.60 -0.40 2.91
CA PHE A 417 -23.13 -0.08 4.25
C PHE A 417 -23.23 -1.30 5.18
N LEU A 418 -24.40 -1.95 5.25
CA LEU A 418 -24.62 -3.14 6.08
C LEU A 418 -23.73 -4.32 5.66
N ALA A 419 -23.45 -4.48 4.37
CA ALA A 419 -22.52 -5.50 3.89
C ALA A 419 -21.09 -5.28 4.41
N LEU A 420 -20.61 -4.04 4.48
CA LEU A 420 -19.30 -3.73 5.06
C LEU A 420 -19.30 -3.91 6.58
N GLN A 421 -20.35 -3.50 7.28
CA GLN A 421 -20.48 -3.74 8.72
C GLN A 421 -20.47 -5.24 9.06
N GLU A 422 -21.11 -6.07 8.23
CA GLU A 422 -21.09 -7.52 8.42
C GLU A 422 -19.69 -8.11 8.19
N ILE A 423 -18.93 -7.59 7.22
CA ILE A 423 -17.52 -7.95 7.00
C ILE A 423 -16.66 -7.58 8.22
N GLU A 424 -16.84 -6.37 8.76
CA GLU A 424 -16.16 -5.89 9.96
C GLU A 424 -16.48 -6.76 11.17
N ARG A 425 -17.76 -7.10 11.38
CA ARG A 425 -18.22 -7.96 12.48
C ARG A 425 -17.54 -9.32 12.42
N GLN A 426 -17.55 -9.98 11.25
CA GLN A 426 -16.94 -11.30 11.08
C GLN A 426 -15.43 -11.31 11.36
N ALA A 427 -14.70 -10.29 10.90
CA ALA A 427 -13.27 -10.18 11.18
C ALA A 427 -13.00 -9.91 12.67
N THR A 428 -13.78 -9.02 13.27
CA THR A 428 -13.67 -8.64 14.69
C THR A 428 -13.89 -9.83 15.61
N GLU A 429 -14.94 -10.63 15.36
CA GLU A 429 -15.24 -11.80 16.20
C GLU A 429 -14.09 -12.81 16.22
N VAL A 430 -13.53 -13.12 15.05
CA VAL A 430 -12.42 -14.07 14.94
C VAL A 430 -11.15 -13.51 15.55
N TRP A 431 -10.86 -12.23 15.34
CA TRP A 431 -9.74 -11.54 15.97
C TRP A 431 -9.85 -11.59 17.50
N HIS A 432 -11.01 -11.24 18.06
CA HIS A 432 -11.23 -11.22 19.50
C HIS A 432 -11.20 -12.61 20.14
N ASN A 433 -11.73 -13.62 19.46
CA ASN A 433 -11.70 -15.00 19.94
C ASN A 433 -10.27 -15.57 20.01
N GLY A 434 -9.35 -15.04 19.20
CA GLY A 434 -7.94 -15.44 19.23
C GLY A 434 -7.09 -14.72 20.28
N ILE A 435 -7.62 -13.71 20.97
CA ILE A 435 -6.89 -13.02 22.05
C ILE A 435 -6.77 -13.96 23.26
N PRO A 436 -5.58 -14.15 23.86
CA PRO A 436 -5.41 -14.94 25.08
C PRO A 436 -6.24 -14.40 26.26
N GLY A 437 -6.72 -15.30 27.13
CA GLY A 437 -7.55 -14.92 28.29
C GLY A 437 -6.81 -14.08 29.32
N ASP A 438 -5.49 -14.23 29.41
CA ASP A 438 -4.56 -13.60 30.35
C ASP A 438 -3.85 -12.36 29.78
N ALA A 439 -4.23 -11.90 28.58
CA ALA A 439 -3.65 -10.71 27.98
C ALA A 439 -3.91 -9.46 28.85
N ILE A 440 -2.84 -8.76 29.23
CA ILE A 440 -2.84 -7.61 30.16
C ILE A 440 -3.85 -6.51 29.75
N HIS A 441 -4.10 -6.34 28.46
CA HIS A 441 -5.00 -5.31 27.92
C HIS A 441 -6.24 -5.90 27.22
N ARG A 442 -6.67 -7.11 27.61
CA ARG A 442 -7.77 -7.83 26.94
C ARG A 442 -9.05 -7.00 26.81
N GLU A 443 -9.51 -6.37 27.89
CA GLU A 443 -10.76 -5.58 27.85
C GLU A 443 -10.68 -4.43 26.86
N ALA A 444 -9.58 -3.67 26.87
CA ALA A 444 -9.33 -2.58 25.92
C ALA A 444 -9.16 -3.10 24.48
N ALA A 445 -8.60 -4.29 24.29
CA ALA A 445 -8.54 -4.95 22.98
C ALA A 445 -9.94 -5.31 22.46
N LEU A 446 -10.81 -5.83 23.32
CA LEU A 446 -12.18 -6.23 22.96
C LEU A 446 -13.12 -5.06 22.63
N GLN A 447 -12.76 -3.82 22.99
CA GLN A 447 -13.52 -2.62 22.61
C GLN A 447 -13.23 -2.17 21.17
N ARG A 448 -12.15 -2.65 20.56
CA ARG A 448 -11.76 -2.26 19.19
C ARG A 448 -12.51 -3.11 18.18
N LYS A 449 -12.58 -2.64 16.93
CA LYS A 449 -13.25 -3.35 15.84
C LYS A 449 -12.39 -3.30 14.61
N ALA A 450 -12.50 -4.32 13.76
CA ALA A 450 -11.98 -4.24 12.40
C ALA A 450 -12.72 -3.12 11.64
N ILE A 451 -12.01 -2.39 10.79
CA ILE A 451 -12.57 -1.27 10.02
C ILE A 451 -12.38 -1.55 8.53
N ALA A 452 -13.45 -1.50 7.75
CA ALA A 452 -13.40 -1.61 6.30
C ALA A 452 -12.98 -0.27 5.67
N ALA A 453 -11.76 -0.21 5.13
CA ALA A 453 -11.25 0.99 4.49
C ALA A 453 -12.06 1.33 3.22
N PHE A 454 -12.03 2.61 2.84
CA PHE A 454 -12.59 3.12 1.59
C PHE A 454 -11.67 4.18 0.99
N ASP A 455 -11.89 4.54 -0.26
CA ASP A 455 -11.07 5.54 -0.94
C ASP A 455 -11.22 6.90 -0.25
N GLY A 456 -10.12 7.42 0.28
CA GLY A 456 -10.06 8.64 1.09
C GLY A 456 -10.04 8.40 2.60
N PHE A 457 -10.21 7.16 3.06
CA PHE A 457 -10.11 6.80 4.47
C PHE A 457 -8.73 7.17 5.03
N LEU A 458 -8.73 7.88 6.17
CA LEU A 458 -7.54 8.32 6.88
C LEU A 458 -7.54 7.73 8.29
N TYR A 459 -6.49 6.99 8.63
CA TYR A 459 -6.27 6.48 9.97
C TYR A 459 -4.98 7.08 10.55
N ARG A 460 -5.04 7.64 11.76
CA ARG A 460 -3.87 8.15 12.49
C ARG A 460 -3.43 7.12 13.51
N VAL A 461 -2.15 6.78 13.52
CA VAL A 461 -1.58 5.81 14.45
C VAL A 461 -1.31 6.51 15.78
N PRO A 462 -2.08 6.20 16.85
CA PRO A 462 -1.95 6.86 18.14
C PRO A 462 -0.59 6.60 18.78
N LEU A 463 -0.14 7.52 19.63
CA LEU A 463 1.02 7.29 20.50
C LEU A 463 0.61 6.37 21.66
N GLN A 464 1.47 5.44 22.07
CA GLN A 464 1.09 4.42 23.07
C GLN A 464 0.65 5.02 24.42
N ASN A 465 1.21 6.18 24.84
CA ASN A 465 0.82 6.86 26.07
C ASN A 465 -0.59 7.50 26.03
N GLU A 466 -1.20 7.63 24.85
CA GLU A 466 -2.58 8.12 24.72
C GLU A 466 -3.61 7.02 24.98
N HIS A 467 -3.21 5.74 24.91
CA HIS A 467 -4.14 4.63 25.11
C HIS A 467 -4.58 4.40 26.56
N ASP A 468 -3.76 4.79 27.56
CA ASP A 468 -4.08 4.55 28.97
C ASP A 468 -4.84 5.70 29.64
N HIS A 469 -4.86 6.90 29.05
CA HIS A 469 -5.51 8.08 29.65
C HIS A 469 -6.45 8.86 28.72
N SER A 470 -6.57 8.46 27.45
CA SER A 470 -7.60 9.00 26.56
C SER A 470 -8.50 7.89 26.03
N ASN A 471 -9.64 7.68 26.72
CA ASN A 471 -10.88 7.63 25.97
C ASN A 471 -10.84 8.84 25.04
N GLY A 472 -10.73 8.60 23.72
CA GLY A 472 -10.47 9.63 22.73
C GLY A 472 -11.21 10.92 23.06
N SER A 473 -10.44 11.94 23.44
CA SER A 473 -10.94 13.30 23.61
C SER A 473 -11.25 13.83 22.21
N ILE A 474 -12.38 13.39 21.69
CA ILE A 474 -13.16 14.16 20.74
C ILE A 474 -13.88 15.17 21.63
N ASN A 475 -13.55 16.45 21.47
CA ASN A 475 -14.34 17.52 22.07
C ASN A 475 -15.79 17.36 21.60
N ASN A 476 -16.66 16.86 22.48
CA ASN A 476 -18.01 17.37 22.64
C ASN A 476 -18.62 16.89 23.94
N THR A 477 -18.97 17.86 24.79
CA THR A 477 -19.86 17.71 25.92
C THR A 477 -21.25 17.28 25.44
N HIS A 478 -21.60 16.01 25.60
CA HIS A 478 -22.86 15.56 26.22
C HIS A 478 -22.97 14.03 26.14
N ASP A 479 -23.08 13.45 27.33
CA ASP A 479 -23.80 12.23 27.72
C ASP A 479 -23.78 10.96 26.83
N SER A 480 -23.43 9.88 27.53
CA SER A 480 -23.33 8.45 27.24
C SER A 480 -24.09 7.81 26.06
N SER A 481 -23.40 6.82 25.46
CA SER A 481 -23.90 5.69 24.65
C SER A 481 -24.10 5.88 23.13
N GLN A 482 -23.02 6.10 22.38
CA GLN A 482 -22.84 5.65 20.98
C GLN A 482 -21.42 6.04 20.52
N GLN A 483 -20.62 5.09 20.03
CA GLN A 483 -19.34 5.39 19.38
C GLN A 483 -19.64 5.83 17.94
N ASP A 484 -19.93 7.12 17.76
CA ASP A 484 -20.04 7.73 16.44
C ASP A 484 -18.64 7.99 15.88
N PHE A 485 -18.28 7.24 14.83
CA PHE A 485 -17.06 7.48 14.07
C PHE A 485 -17.28 8.63 13.09
N ASP A 486 -16.33 9.55 13.06
CA ASP A 486 -16.39 10.75 12.24
C ASP A 486 -16.20 10.42 10.75
N TYR A 487 -17.31 10.27 10.04
CA TYR A 487 -17.39 10.26 8.57
C TYR A 487 -17.38 11.68 7.97
N SER A 488 -17.05 12.73 8.74
CA SER A 488 -17.14 14.10 8.24
C SER A 488 -16.14 14.37 7.12
N ILE A 489 -16.69 14.61 5.93
CA ILE A 489 -16.01 15.41 4.91
C ILE A 489 -15.94 16.83 5.49
N GLY A 490 -14.73 17.39 5.59
CA GLY A 490 -14.47 18.71 6.15
C GLY A 490 -15.51 19.76 5.72
N SER A 491 -16.11 20.41 6.72
CA SER A 491 -17.26 21.32 6.66
C SER A 491 -17.07 22.60 5.82
N GLN A 492 -15.95 22.75 5.10
CA GLN A 492 -15.68 23.89 4.22
C GLN A 492 -15.95 23.61 2.73
N SER A 493 -16.40 22.41 2.34
CA SER A 493 -16.54 22.02 0.92
C SER A 493 -17.98 21.83 0.42
N LEU A 494 -18.98 21.93 1.30
CA LEU A 494 -20.39 21.59 1.02
C LEU A 494 -21.07 22.49 -0.03
N ASP A 495 -20.59 23.70 -0.27
CA ASP A 495 -21.25 24.65 -1.19
C ASP A 495 -21.05 24.35 -2.68
N SER A 496 -20.14 23.44 -3.04
CA SER A 496 -19.79 23.18 -4.45
C SER A 496 -20.51 21.98 -5.10
N TYR A 497 -21.25 21.18 -4.32
CA TYR A 497 -22.00 20.02 -4.84
C TYR A 497 -23.42 20.36 -5.33
N VAL A 498 -23.90 21.59 -5.12
CA VAL A 498 -25.22 22.04 -5.60
C VAL A 498 -25.09 22.84 -6.90
N SER A 499 -24.58 22.22 -7.97
CA SER A 499 -24.90 22.70 -9.32
C SER A 499 -26.25 22.10 -9.74
N SER A 500 -27.30 22.91 -9.58
CA SER A 500 -28.68 22.62 -9.99
C SER A 500 -28.76 22.09 -11.44
N PRO A 501 -29.70 21.19 -11.77
CA PRO A 501 -29.94 20.79 -13.16
C PRO A 501 -30.36 22.02 -13.98
N PRO A 502 -30.00 22.11 -15.27
CA PRO A 502 -30.31 23.28 -16.07
C PRO A 502 -31.84 23.48 -16.13
N ARG A 503 -32.30 24.60 -15.57
CA ARG A 503 -33.67 25.08 -15.68
C ARG A 503 -34.04 25.19 -17.15
N ARG A 504 -35.04 24.42 -17.59
CA ARG A 504 -35.74 24.64 -18.87
C ARG A 504 -36.41 26.01 -18.82
N GLY A 505 -35.74 27.03 -19.33
CA GLY A 505 -36.32 28.35 -19.55
C GLY A 505 -37.34 28.30 -20.68
N ARG A 506 -38.62 28.50 -20.33
CA ARG A 506 -39.64 28.95 -21.29
C ARG A 506 -39.29 30.38 -21.70
N GLY A 507 -39.00 30.58 -22.98
CA GLY A 507 -38.83 31.90 -23.59
C GLY A 507 -39.40 31.87 -25.01
N SER A 508 -40.59 32.45 -25.16
CA SER A 508 -41.32 32.66 -26.40
C SER A 508 -40.67 33.74 -27.27
N GLY A 509 -40.49 33.47 -28.56
CA GLY A 509 -40.12 34.50 -29.55
C GLY A 509 -40.02 33.94 -30.97
N ARG A 510 -41.09 34.12 -31.76
CA ARG A 510 -41.18 33.89 -33.23
C ARG A 510 -40.14 34.78 -33.95
N ARG A 511 -39.51 34.45 -35.10
CA ARG A 511 -40.02 34.14 -36.46
C ARG A 511 -38.87 33.65 -37.37
N PRO A 512 -39.16 33.10 -38.59
CA PRO A 512 -38.39 32.07 -39.28
C PRO A 512 -37.56 32.60 -40.47
N PHE A 513 -36.64 31.81 -41.04
CA PHE A 513 -36.38 31.72 -42.50
C PHE A 513 -35.37 30.59 -42.84
N GLY A 514 -35.69 29.78 -43.86
CA GLY A 514 -34.69 29.21 -44.79
C GLY A 514 -34.24 27.75 -44.64
N GLN A 515 -35.14 26.77 -44.86
CA GLN A 515 -34.71 25.43 -45.30
C GLN A 515 -34.57 25.41 -46.83
N GLN A 516 -33.38 25.12 -47.34
CA GLN A 516 -33.18 24.68 -48.72
C GLN A 516 -33.07 23.16 -48.76
N HIS A 517 -34.04 22.55 -49.45
CA HIS A 517 -34.02 21.19 -49.94
C HIS A 517 -33.03 21.04 -51.10
N PHE A 518 -32.29 19.92 -51.12
CA PHE A 518 -31.90 19.28 -52.37
C PHE A 518 -32.42 17.85 -52.37
N ARG A 519 -33.39 17.60 -53.27
CA ARG A 519 -33.82 16.28 -53.74
C ARG A 519 -33.07 15.99 -55.03
N GLY A 520 -32.73 14.72 -55.28
CA GLY A 520 -32.37 14.29 -56.63
C GLY A 520 -32.04 12.80 -56.76
N ARG A 521 -33.08 11.99 -57.03
CA ARG A 521 -33.16 10.78 -57.90
C ARG A 521 -32.07 9.69 -57.76
N GLY A 522 -32.34 8.40 -57.55
CA GLY A 522 -33.45 7.56 -58.04
C GLY A 522 -32.94 6.61 -59.13
N GLY A 523 -32.91 5.29 -58.87
CA GLY A 523 -32.58 4.26 -59.86
C GLY A 523 -32.57 2.86 -59.24
N ARG A 524 -33.30 1.93 -59.85
CA ARG A 524 -33.84 0.65 -59.34
C ARG A 524 -33.05 -0.58 -59.84
N GLN A 525 -33.37 -1.74 -59.21
CA GLN A 525 -33.28 -3.14 -59.71
C GLN A 525 -31.89 -3.80 -59.73
N SER A 526 -31.69 -5.12 -59.59
CA SER A 526 -32.36 -6.27 -58.96
C SER A 526 -31.56 -7.51 -59.40
N ASN A 527 -31.48 -8.54 -58.53
CA ASN A 527 -31.13 -9.95 -58.80
C ASN A 527 -29.68 -10.33 -59.14
N GLY A 528 -29.21 -11.43 -58.54
CA GLY A 528 -28.04 -12.16 -59.01
C GLY A 528 -27.34 -13.02 -57.97
N SER A 529 -27.94 -14.15 -57.63
CA SER A 529 -27.32 -15.28 -56.93
C SER A 529 -26.18 -15.92 -57.75
N SER A 530 -25.04 -16.26 -57.12
CA SER A 530 -24.33 -17.53 -57.39
C SER A 530 -23.11 -17.76 -56.50
N ARG A 531 -23.05 -18.99 -55.99
CA ARG A 531 -21.95 -19.68 -55.30
C ARG A 531 -20.74 -19.98 -56.21
N GLY A 532 -19.58 -20.22 -55.60
CA GLY A 532 -18.43 -20.97 -56.12
C GLY A 532 -17.16 -20.57 -55.35
N GLN A 533 -16.78 -21.21 -54.24
CA GLN A 533 -15.95 -22.44 -54.09
C GLN A 533 -14.82 -22.65 -55.11
N TYR A 534 -13.63 -23.00 -54.57
CA TYR A 534 -12.42 -23.69 -55.06
C TYR A 534 -11.16 -22.89 -54.66
N SER A 535 -10.51 -23.13 -53.51
CA SER A 535 -9.58 -24.21 -53.10
C SER A 535 -8.24 -24.28 -53.85
N SER A 536 -7.17 -24.09 -53.06
CA SER A 536 -5.86 -24.78 -53.07
C SER A 536 -4.99 -24.80 -54.34
N SER A 537 -3.79 -24.21 -54.26
CA SER A 537 -2.50 -24.95 -54.28
C SER A 537 -1.28 -24.00 -54.27
N SER A 538 -0.39 -24.22 -53.30
CA SER A 538 1.04 -23.84 -53.29
C SER A 538 1.86 -24.89 -54.07
N PRO A 539 3.21 -24.83 -54.18
CA PRO A 539 4.15 -23.69 -54.29
C PRO A 539 5.21 -23.91 -55.40
N ARG A 540 6.02 -22.88 -55.73
CA ARG A 540 7.38 -22.90 -56.34
C ARG A 540 7.70 -21.43 -56.65
N GLY A 541 8.85 -20.82 -56.42
CA GLY A 541 10.19 -21.23 -56.00
C GLY A 541 11.12 -20.10 -56.46
N GLN A 542 12.02 -19.66 -55.59
CA GLN A 542 13.28 -18.90 -55.86
C GLN A 542 13.28 -17.73 -56.87
N LYS A 543 13.65 -16.53 -56.40
CA LYS A 543 15.00 -15.98 -56.61
C LYS A 543 15.14 -14.58 -55.99
N THR A 544 16.13 -14.47 -55.12
CA THR A 544 16.89 -13.28 -54.73
C THR A 544 17.37 -12.49 -55.94
N VAL A 545 17.22 -11.16 -55.96
CA VAL A 545 18.25 -10.18 -56.38
C VAL A 545 17.96 -8.84 -55.68
N TYR A 546 19.02 -8.24 -55.17
CA TYR A 546 19.17 -6.94 -54.52
C TYR A 546 18.73 -5.74 -55.38
N GLU A 547 18.23 -4.69 -54.73
CA GLU A 547 18.88 -3.36 -54.64
C GLU A 547 18.45 -2.65 -53.36
#